data_AF-A0A8X7RB23-F1
#
_entry.id   AF-A0A8X7RB23-F1
#
_cell.length_a   1.000
_cell.length_b   1.000
_cell.length_c   1.000
_cell.angle_alpha   90.00
_cell.angle_beta   90.00
_cell.angle_gamma   90.00
#
_symmetry.space_group_name_H-M   'P 1'
#
loop_
_entity.id
_entity.type
_entity.pdbx_description
1 polymer ?
#
loop_
_entity_poly.entity_id
_entity_poly.type
_entity_poly.pdbx_seq_one_letter_code
_entity_poly.pdbx_strand_id
1 'polypeptide(L)'
;MTNIIDRYGIQHACELRSLDLAEKTRSYLPHNELLESVKSNLEESNVDNVSVDSLISLEDQLETALSATRARKTELTMEFVKMLQEKVSATIPVIIGYADS
;
A
#
# COMPACT_ATOMS: atom_id res chain seq x y z
N MET A 1 5.92 -24.38 14.27
CA MET A 1 4.85 -23.41 13.92
C MET A 1 5.54 -22.12 13.49
N THR A 2 5.52 -21.78 12.21
CA THR A 2 6.11 -20.53 11.70
C THR A 2 5.33 -19.35 12.27
N ASN A 3 6.05 -18.37 12.81
CA ASN A 3 5.48 -17.16 13.40
C ASN A 3 4.63 -16.46 12.32
N ILE A 4 3.49 -15.86 12.70
CA ILE A 4 2.66 -15.06 11.77
C ILE A 4 3.53 -14.02 11.06
N ILE A 5 4.54 -13.48 11.76
CA ILE A 5 5.52 -12.54 11.22
C ILE A 5 6.36 -13.16 10.10
N ASP A 6 6.79 -14.42 10.23
CA ASP A 6 7.61 -15.09 9.21
C ASP A 6 6.80 -15.35 7.93
N ARG A 7 5.53 -15.78 8.10
CA ARG A 7 4.61 -15.95 6.96
C ARG A 7 4.34 -14.62 6.26
N TYR A 8 4.16 -13.55 7.05
CA TYR A 8 4.00 -12.21 6.52
C TYR A 8 5.27 -11.76 5.78
N GLY A 9 6.46 -12.03 6.31
CA GLY A 9 7.74 -11.70 5.68
C GLY A 9 7.97 -12.38 4.33
N ILE A 10 7.57 -13.65 4.19
CA ILE A 10 7.70 -14.40 2.92
C ILE A 10 6.71 -13.90 1.87
N GLN A 11 5.44 -13.69 2.25
CA GLN A 11 4.42 -13.07 1.39
C GLN A 11 4.88 -11.67 0.95
N HIS A 12 5.41 -10.90 1.89
CA HIS A 12 5.91 -9.54 1.71
C HIS A 12 7.11 -9.46 0.76
N ALA A 13 8.02 -10.43 0.75
CA ALA A 13 9.13 -10.42 -0.21
C ALA A 13 8.66 -10.56 -1.66
N CYS A 14 7.55 -11.27 -1.89
CA CYS A 14 6.91 -11.38 -3.20
C CYS A 14 6.19 -10.08 -3.59
N GLU A 15 5.44 -9.50 -2.65
CA GLU A 15 4.73 -8.23 -2.84
C GLU A 15 5.70 -7.06 -3.06
N LEU A 16 6.79 -6.96 -2.27
CA LEU A 16 7.88 -6.00 -2.46
C LEU A 16 8.57 -6.10 -3.81
N ARG A 17 8.77 -7.32 -4.32
CA ARG A 17 9.34 -7.52 -5.66
C ARG A 17 8.41 -7.01 -6.76
N SER A 18 7.10 -7.18 -6.58
CA SER A 18 6.10 -6.63 -7.50
C SER A 18 5.99 -5.11 -7.36
N LEU A 19 6.26 -4.58 -6.17
CA LEU A 19 6.29 -3.17 -5.80
C LEU A 19 7.50 -2.43 -6.36
N ASP A 20 8.71 -2.97 -6.23
CA ASP A 20 9.93 -2.38 -6.83
C ASP A 20 9.77 -2.25 -8.35
N LEU A 21 9.08 -3.21 -8.97
CA LEU A 21 8.70 -3.14 -10.37
C LEU A 21 7.63 -2.05 -10.64
N ALA A 22 6.65 -1.85 -9.76
CA ALA A 22 5.58 -0.87 -9.91
C ALA A 22 5.99 0.58 -9.52
N GLU A 23 6.84 0.78 -8.51
CA GLU A 23 7.36 2.11 -8.10
C GLU A 23 8.41 2.64 -9.09
N LYS A 24 9.25 1.73 -9.61
CA LYS A 24 10.20 2.05 -10.69
C LYS A 24 9.49 2.39 -11.99
N THR A 25 8.22 2.01 -12.10
CA THR A 25 7.34 2.34 -13.21
C THR A 25 6.19 3.19 -12.67
N ARG A 26 6.44 4.46 -12.28
CA ARG A 26 5.40 5.50 -12.09
C ARG A 26 4.64 5.72 -13.41
N SER A 27 3.83 4.73 -13.78
CA SER A 27 3.13 4.57 -15.04
C SER A 27 1.64 4.93 -14.89
N TYR A 28 1.31 5.72 -13.88
CA TYR A 28 -0.05 6.17 -13.64
C TYR A 28 -0.04 7.66 -13.28
N LEU A 29 -1.13 8.34 -13.61
CA LEU A 29 -1.29 9.75 -13.31
C LEU A 29 -1.30 10.00 -11.79
N PRO A 30 -0.91 11.20 -11.34
CA PRO A 30 -1.09 11.61 -9.95
C PRO A 30 -2.52 11.35 -9.45
N HIS A 31 -2.67 10.95 -8.18
CA HIS A 31 -3.98 10.57 -7.60
C HIS A 31 -5.07 11.63 -7.78
N ASN A 32 -4.73 12.92 -7.75
CA ASN A 32 -5.66 14.03 -8.01
C ASN A 32 -6.11 14.08 -9.47
N GLU A 33 -5.20 13.89 -10.41
CA GLU A 33 -5.51 13.88 -11.84
C GLU A 33 -6.32 12.64 -12.24
N LEU A 34 -6.07 11.50 -11.59
CA LEU A 34 -6.92 10.31 -11.72
C LEU A 34 -8.34 10.57 -11.24
N LEU A 35 -8.49 11.22 -10.08
CA LEU A 35 -9.81 11.56 -9.55
C LEU A 35 -10.58 12.50 -10.48
N GLU A 36 -9.93 13.51 -11.03
CA GLU A 36 -10.53 14.41 -12.01
C GLU A 36 -10.86 13.70 -13.34
N SER A 37 -10.03 12.74 -13.76
CA SER A 37 -10.31 11.90 -14.93
C SER A 37 -11.54 11.02 -14.73
N VAL A 38 -11.69 10.41 -13.55
CA VAL A 38 -12.88 9.62 -13.20
C VAL A 38 -14.14 10.48 -13.20
N LYS A 39 -14.08 11.67 -12.58
CA LYS A 39 -15.23 12.59 -12.55
C LYS A 39 -15.62 13.04 -13.95
N SER A 40 -14.66 13.52 -14.74
CA SER A 40 -14.94 14.06 -16.07
C SER A 40 -15.42 13.02 -17.08
N ASN A 41 -14.95 11.76 -17.01
CA ASN A 41 -15.39 10.70 -17.92
C ASN A 41 -16.71 10.03 -17.48
N LEU A 42 -17.00 9.98 -16.17
CA LEU A 42 -18.18 9.27 -15.65
C LEU A 42 -19.31 10.21 -15.20
N GLU A 43 -19.16 11.51 -15.37
CA GLU A 43 -20.26 12.46 -15.22
C GLU A 43 -21.31 12.24 -16.32
N GLU A 44 -22.59 12.33 -15.93
CA GLU A 44 -23.78 11.94 -16.71
C GLU A 44 -23.89 12.65 -18.08
N SER A 45 -23.19 13.77 -18.27
CA SER A 45 -23.16 14.56 -19.51
C SER A 45 -22.11 14.11 -20.54
N ASN A 46 -21.15 13.27 -20.14
CA ASN A 46 -19.98 12.94 -20.97
C ASN A 46 -19.89 11.45 -21.35
N VAL A 47 -20.75 10.60 -20.80
CA VAL A 47 -20.73 9.13 -20.99
C VAL A 47 -20.85 8.73 -22.47
N ASP A 48 -21.63 9.46 -23.27
CA ASP A 48 -21.79 9.20 -24.71
C ASP A 48 -20.52 9.51 -25.53
N ASN A 49 -19.58 10.27 -24.96
CA ASN A 49 -18.36 10.74 -25.63
C ASN A 49 -17.12 9.92 -25.24
N VAL A 50 -17.25 9.02 -24.25
CA VAL A 50 -16.13 8.23 -23.74
C VAL A 50 -15.95 6.96 -24.56
N SER A 51 -14.76 6.81 -25.14
CA SER A 51 -14.38 5.59 -25.86
C SER A 51 -14.10 4.43 -24.90
N VAL A 52 -14.36 3.21 -25.36
CA VAL A 52 -14.00 1.97 -24.63
C VAL A 52 -12.49 1.91 -24.34
N ASP A 53 -11.65 2.36 -25.28
CA ASP A 53 -10.19 2.39 -25.08
C ASP A 53 -9.78 3.36 -23.96
N SER A 54 -10.51 4.47 -23.82
CA SER A 54 -10.28 5.45 -22.74
C SER A 54 -10.68 4.87 -21.38
N LEU A 55 -11.75 4.07 -21.31
CA LEU A 55 -12.15 3.37 -20.09
C LEU A 55 -11.14 2.30 -19.68
N ILE A 56 -10.64 1.52 -20.64
CA ILE A 56 -9.61 0.50 -20.38
C ILE A 56 -8.34 1.15 -19.81
N SER A 57 -7.88 2.25 -20.43
CA SER A 57 -6.73 3.01 -19.93
C SER A 57 -6.96 3.57 -18.52
N LEU A 58 -8.16 4.05 -18.23
CA LEU A 58 -8.52 4.56 -16.91
C LEU A 58 -8.53 3.43 -15.86
N GLU A 59 -9.06 2.26 -16.19
CA GLU A 59 -9.05 1.07 -15.33
C GLU A 59 -7.62 0.64 -15.00
N ASP A 60 -6.74 0.53 -15.99
CA ASP A 60 -5.33 0.17 -15.80
C ASP A 60 -4.60 1.14 -14.87
N GLN A 61 -4.84 2.45 -15.02
CA GLN A 61 -4.24 3.46 -14.16
C GLN A 61 -4.78 3.39 -12.72
N LEU A 62 -6.07 3.15 -12.54
CA LEU A 62 -6.68 3.00 -11.22
C LEU A 62 -6.17 1.75 -10.51
N GLU A 63 -6.04 0.62 -11.21
CA GLU A 63 -5.50 -0.62 -10.63
C GLU A 63 -4.04 -0.44 -10.20
N THR A 64 -3.24 0.26 -11.01
CA THR A 64 -1.86 0.60 -10.67
C THR A 64 -1.79 1.52 -9.45
N ALA A 65 -2.61 2.58 -9.40
CA ALA A 65 -2.67 3.51 -8.27
C ALA A 65 -3.15 2.83 -6.98
N LEU A 66 -4.11 1.92 -7.09
CA LEU A 66 -4.65 1.14 -5.97
C LEU A 66 -3.60 0.17 -5.42
N SER A 67 -2.87 -0.49 -6.31
CA SER A 67 -1.75 -1.37 -5.94
C SER A 67 -0.67 -0.60 -5.19
N ALA A 68 -0.26 0.56 -5.70
CA ALA A 68 0.71 1.44 -5.03
C ALA A 68 0.18 1.97 -3.68
N THR A 69 -1.11 2.23 -3.56
CA THR A 69 -1.72 2.69 -2.29
C THR A 69 -1.77 1.56 -1.26
N ARG A 70 -2.14 0.34 -1.66
CA ARG A 70 -2.13 -0.85 -0.80
C ARG A 70 -0.73 -1.13 -0.27
N ALA A 71 0.25 -1.04 -1.15
CA ALA A 71 1.66 -1.19 -0.82
C ALA A 71 2.11 -0.24 0.30
N ARG A 72 1.95 1.07 0.08
CA ARG A 72 2.32 2.11 1.04
C ARG A 72 1.61 1.92 2.38
N LYS A 73 0.33 1.55 2.36
CA LYS A 73 -0.42 1.24 3.58
C LYS A 73 0.23 0.09 4.36
N THR A 74 0.63 -0.98 3.67
CA THR A 74 1.28 -2.14 4.29
C THR A 74 2.65 -1.78 4.86
N GLU A 75 3.46 -1.02 4.12
CA GLU A 75 4.76 -0.52 4.58
C GLU A 75 4.62 0.25 5.90
N LEU A 76 3.76 1.28 5.93
CA LEU A 76 3.51 2.07 7.14
C LEU A 76 3.00 1.24 8.32
N THR A 77 2.15 0.25 8.04
CA THR A 77 1.64 -0.66 9.09
C THR A 77 2.78 -1.50 9.67
N MET A 78 3.70 -1.99 8.83
CA MET A 78 4.83 -2.81 9.26
C MET A 78 5.83 -1.98 10.06
N GLU A 79 6.15 -0.76 9.62
CA GLU A 79 6.97 0.19 10.37
C GLU A 79 6.40 0.45 11.76
N PHE A 80 5.08 0.66 11.84
CA PHE A 80 4.40 0.86 13.11
C PHE A 80 4.47 -0.38 14.02
N VAL A 81 4.25 -1.60 13.48
CA VAL A 81 4.38 -2.84 14.25
C VAL A 81 5.81 -3.02 14.77
N LYS A 82 6.82 -2.72 13.96
CA LYS A 82 8.23 -2.80 14.37
C LYS A 82 8.54 -1.81 15.49
N MET A 83 8.09 -0.57 15.36
CA MET A 83 8.22 0.46 16.41
C MET A 83 7.58 0.00 17.74
N LEU A 84 6.39 -0.61 17.68
CA LEU A 84 5.73 -1.15 18.86
C LEU A 84 6.52 -2.31 19.48
N GLN A 85 7.05 -3.23 18.67
CA GLN A 85 7.90 -4.32 19.16
C GLN A 85 9.16 -3.82 19.83
N GLU A 86 9.85 -2.84 19.24
CA GLU A 86 11.04 -2.21 19.83
C GLU A 86 10.71 -1.55 21.18
N LYS A 87 9.61 -0.81 21.26
CA LYS A 87 9.14 -0.18 22.50
C LYS A 87 8.81 -1.21 23.59
N VAL A 88 8.08 -2.26 23.25
CA VAL A 88 7.72 -3.34 24.19
C VAL A 88 8.98 -4.06 24.67
N SER A 89 9.89 -4.40 23.75
CA SER A 89 11.16 -5.06 24.07
C SER A 89 12.06 -4.20 24.96
N ALA A 90 12.02 -2.88 24.83
CA ALA A 90 12.77 -1.98 25.72
C ALA A 90 12.13 -1.84 27.11
N THR A 91 10.81 -1.97 27.21
CA THR A 91 10.06 -1.72 28.45
C THR A 91 10.00 -2.95 29.38
N ILE A 92 9.90 -4.17 28.82
CA ILE A 92 9.86 -5.43 29.58
C ILE A 92 11.08 -5.62 30.52
N PRO A 93 12.34 -5.48 30.06
CA PRO A 93 13.51 -5.67 30.93
C PRO A 93 13.61 -4.60 32.02
N VAL A 94 13.13 -3.38 31.77
CA VAL A 94 13.08 -2.31 32.76
C VAL A 94 12.12 -2.69 33.90
N ILE A 95 10.91 -3.18 33.57
CA ILE A 95 9.92 -3.59 34.58
C ILE A 95 10.40 -4.80 35.40
N ILE A 96 11.04 -5.79 34.77
CA ILE A 96 11.61 -6.95 35.47
C ILE A 96 12.75 -6.51 36.40
N GLY A 97 13.63 -5.61 35.93
CA GLY A 97 14.71 -5.06 36.76
C GLY A 97 14.24 -4.26 37.97
N TYR A 98 13.03 -3.68 37.94
CA TYR A 98 12.40 -3.04 39.10
C TYR A 98 11.66 -4.01 40.03
N ALA A 99 11.38 -5.25 39.61
CA ALA A 99 10.69 -6.25 40.44
C ALA A 99 11.66 -7.09 41.29
N ASP A 100 12.95 -7.11 40.93
CA ASP A 100 14.03 -7.82 41.64
C ASP A 100 14.84 -6.93 42.62
N SER A 101 14.38 -5.70 42.92
CA SER A 101 14.95 -4.79 43.94
C SER A 101 13.95 -4.50 45.06
#